data_AF-A0A4D7BZP0-F1
#
_entry.id   AF-A0A4D7BZP0-F1
#
_cell.length_a   1.000
_cell.length_b   1.000
_cell.length_c   1.000
_cell.angle_alpha   90.00
_cell.angle_beta   90.00
_cell.angle_gamma   90.00
#
_symmetry.space_group_name_H-M   'P 1'
#
loop_
_entity.id
_entity.type
_entity.pdbx_description
1 polymer ?
#
loop_
_entity_poly.entity_id
_entity_poly.type
_entity_poly.pdbx_seq_one_letter_code
_entity_poly.pdbx_strand_id
1 'polypeptide(L)'
;MMQALPIQRSVRGDLEQGAALDTLVWFRTGGPADWLFRPADLADLQDFLAALPENMPVLPLGVGSNLLVRDGGVPGVVVRLSKAFAGIEPVDPVTLRCGAAAMGITVASAARDAGIAGLEFLRGIPGTVGGAVRMNAGAYGRELADILVECTVVFRDGDRRVLPASALQYSYRHSELPDDAIVVDAVLRGRSGDRAVIQTEMDRIAAEREASQPLRTRTGGSTFKNPPGAKAWELIDRAGCRGLTIGGAQVSEALQLPAEPGEATSADIESLGETVRTRVKAATGVDLQWEIQRVGRSADIAALPLHVVVLMGGWSSERAVSLKSGAGIAAALERLGHRVTPLDMGRDVAEKLAALKPDVVFNALHGAPGEDGSVQGLLELMGIPYTHSGVTASAVAIDKQMTKAVLRAAGIRMPEGRIVRSDTLFAADPLPRLCAEAQCRRFERRRGDHHRGLQRRKPDPPRRRRALERLRRTACRTVHSGAGVDRHRARRPGARGDRTGAEERLLRL
;
A
#
# COMPACT_ATOMS: atom_id res chain seq x y z
N MET A 1 -6.77 -8.21 -16.86
CA MET A 1 -8.18 -8.66 -16.97
C MET A 1 -8.97 -8.02 -15.83
N MET A 2 -9.91 -7.10 -16.15
CA MET A 2 -10.85 -6.53 -15.17
C MET A 2 -11.74 -7.64 -14.61
N GLN A 3 -11.75 -7.83 -13.28
CA GLN A 3 -12.64 -8.79 -12.64
C GLN A 3 -14.06 -8.21 -12.60
N ALA A 4 -15.04 -9.01 -13.02
CA ALA A 4 -16.45 -8.68 -12.81
C ALA A 4 -16.72 -8.63 -11.30
N LEU A 5 -17.40 -7.60 -10.81
CA LEU A 5 -17.83 -7.60 -9.42
C LEU A 5 -18.85 -8.73 -9.22
N PRO A 6 -18.63 -9.69 -8.31
CA PRO A 6 -19.54 -10.81 -8.10
C PRO A 6 -20.75 -10.38 -7.23
N ILE A 7 -21.37 -9.24 -7.53
CA ILE A 7 -22.59 -8.80 -6.85
C ILE A 7 -23.78 -9.35 -7.63
N GLN A 8 -24.48 -10.33 -7.07
CA GLN A 8 -25.70 -10.91 -7.68
C GLN A 8 -26.95 -10.04 -7.50
N ARG A 9 -26.88 -8.95 -6.72
CA ARG A 9 -28.00 -8.04 -6.43
C ARG A 9 -27.92 -6.76 -7.27
N SER A 10 -29.06 -6.33 -7.82
CA SER A 10 -29.21 -4.99 -8.39
C SER A 10 -29.06 -3.95 -7.28
N VAL A 11 -28.16 -2.97 -7.47
CA VAL A 11 -28.07 -1.78 -6.61
C VAL A 11 -29.23 -0.82 -6.92
N ARG A 12 -29.62 0.02 -5.96
CA ARG A 12 -30.62 1.08 -6.21
C ARG A 12 -29.99 2.35 -6.74
N GLY A 13 -28.77 2.65 -6.30
CA GLY A 13 -27.93 3.71 -6.81
C GLY A 13 -27.34 3.38 -8.18
N ASP A 14 -26.35 4.17 -8.56
CA ASP A 14 -25.66 4.03 -9.84
C ASP A 14 -24.32 3.30 -9.65
N LEU A 15 -24.06 2.27 -10.48
CA LEU A 15 -22.84 1.49 -10.46
C LEU A 15 -22.27 1.41 -11.88
N GLU A 16 -21.12 2.04 -12.07
CA GLU A 16 -20.50 2.27 -13.36
C GLU A 16 -19.14 1.57 -13.42
N GLN A 17 -18.93 0.69 -14.42
CA GLN A 17 -17.65 0.01 -14.64
C GLN A 17 -16.73 0.89 -15.48
N GLY A 18 -15.44 1.00 -15.13
CA GLY A 18 -14.48 1.77 -15.92
C GLY A 18 -14.73 3.28 -15.91
N ALA A 19 -15.41 3.80 -14.88
CA ALA A 19 -15.80 5.20 -14.81
C ALA A 19 -14.57 6.13 -14.78
N ALA A 20 -14.58 7.15 -15.64
CA ALA A 20 -13.52 8.14 -15.71
C ALA A 20 -13.48 9.01 -14.45
N LEU A 21 -12.37 8.96 -13.70
CA LEU A 21 -12.23 9.69 -12.43
C LEU A 21 -11.65 11.09 -12.60
N ASP A 22 -10.96 11.38 -13.69
CA ASP A 22 -10.41 12.69 -14.02
C ASP A 22 -11.48 13.80 -13.94
N THR A 23 -12.67 13.58 -14.47
CA THR A 23 -13.79 14.55 -14.41
C THR A 23 -14.33 14.76 -12.98
N LEU A 24 -13.97 13.88 -12.04
CA LEU A 24 -14.50 13.81 -10.68
C LEU A 24 -13.50 14.31 -9.62
N VAL A 25 -12.23 14.48 -9.99
CA VAL A 25 -11.16 14.98 -9.11
C VAL A 25 -10.65 16.34 -9.56
N TRP A 26 -10.02 17.09 -8.66
CA TRP A 26 -9.77 18.50 -8.93
C TRP A 26 -8.65 18.73 -9.96
N PHE A 27 -7.61 17.91 -9.93
CA PHE A 27 -6.51 17.94 -10.89
C PHE A 27 -6.95 17.64 -12.33
N ARG A 28 -8.08 16.97 -12.51
CA ARG A 28 -8.54 16.46 -13.81
C ARG A 28 -7.51 15.60 -14.53
N THR A 29 -6.82 14.77 -13.76
CA THR A 29 -5.87 13.76 -14.22
C THR A 29 -6.19 12.43 -13.52
N GLY A 30 -5.62 11.33 -14.03
CA GLY A 30 -5.78 10.00 -13.47
C GLY A 30 -6.64 9.05 -14.28
N GLY A 31 -6.43 7.76 -14.06
CA GLY A 31 -7.12 6.68 -14.78
C GLY A 31 -8.52 6.37 -14.24
N PRO A 32 -9.24 5.45 -14.88
CA PRO A 32 -10.60 5.08 -14.48
C PRO A 32 -10.63 4.31 -13.16
N ALA A 33 -11.77 4.35 -12.47
CA ALA A 33 -12.06 3.37 -11.43
C ALA A 33 -12.38 2.02 -12.09
N ASP A 34 -12.01 0.90 -11.47
CA ASP A 34 -12.56 -0.40 -11.86
C ASP A 34 -14.09 -0.34 -11.78
N TRP A 35 -14.61 0.21 -10.67
CA TRP A 35 -16.03 0.50 -10.46
C TRP A 35 -16.23 1.80 -9.68
N LEU A 36 -17.25 2.56 -10.06
CA LEU A 36 -17.72 3.73 -9.33
C LEU A 36 -19.16 3.51 -8.88
N PHE A 37 -19.37 3.57 -7.57
CA PHE A 37 -20.67 3.43 -6.96
C PHE A 37 -21.15 4.76 -6.38
N ARG A 38 -22.37 5.15 -6.71
CA ARG A 38 -23.07 6.32 -6.18
C ARG A 38 -24.35 5.86 -5.50
N PRO A 39 -24.34 5.65 -4.17
CA PRO A 39 -25.49 5.12 -3.45
C PRO A 39 -26.70 6.06 -3.54
N ALA A 40 -27.89 5.47 -3.64
CA ALA A 40 -29.15 6.22 -3.60
C ALA A 40 -29.39 6.84 -2.21
N ASP A 41 -29.09 6.09 -1.15
CA ASP A 41 -29.21 6.48 0.24
C ASP A 41 -28.33 5.60 1.15
N LEU A 42 -28.45 5.80 2.47
CA LEU A 42 -27.66 5.09 3.48
C LEU A 42 -27.87 3.57 3.45
N ALA A 43 -29.11 3.09 3.26
CA ALA A 43 -29.37 1.65 3.22
C ALA A 43 -28.73 1.00 1.99
N ASP A 44 -28.80 1.68 0.84
CA ASP A 44 -28.13 1.22 -0.39
C ASP A 44 -26.62 1.12 -0.22
N LEU A 45 -26.00 2.08 0.49
CA LEU A 45 -24.58 2.04 0.83
C LEU A 45 -24.24 0.85 1.73
N GLN A 46 -24.99 0.65 2.82
CA GLN A 46 -24.74 -0.44 3.77
C GLN A 46 -24.90 -1.82 3.10
N ASP A 47 -25.99 -2.02 2.37
CA ASP A 47 -26.28 -3.29 1.69
C ASP A 47 -25.23 -3.60 0.62
N PHE A 48 -24.79 -2.59 -0.13
CA PHE A 48 -23.75 -2.74 -1.14
C PHE A 48 -22.41 -3.14 -0.52
N LEU A 49 -21.94 -2.42 0.51
CA LEU A 49 -20.66 -2.73 1.16
C LEU A 49 -20.68 -4.11 1.82
N ALA A 50 -21.77 -4.46 2.52
CA ALA A 50 -21.94 -5.78 3.14
C ALA A 50 -21.90 -6.93 2.10
N ALA A 51 -22.34 -6.68 0.87
CA ALA A 51 -22.34 -7.67 -0.21
C ALA A 51 -20.99 -7.79 -0.95
N LEU A 52 -20.08 -6.83 -0.80
CA LEU A 52 -18.77 -6.88 -1.44
C LEU A 52 -17.87 -7.94 -0.79
N PRO A 53 -17.12 -8.75 -1.56
CA PRO A 53 -16.16 -9.70 -1.00
C PRO A 53 -15.11 -9.01 -0.12
N GLU A 54 -14.80 -9.56 1.05
CA GLU A 54 -14.01 -8.91 2.12
C GLU A 54 -12.74 -8.19 1.64
N ASN A 55 -12.00 -8.79 0.69
CA ASN A 55 -10.73 -8.25 0.18
C ASN A 55 -10.87 -7.18 -0.92
N MET A 56 -12.09 -6.78 -1.29
CA MET A 56 -12.28 -5.80 -2.35
C MET A 56 -11.95 -4.40 -1.83
N PRO A 57 -10.95 -3.70 -2.40
CA PRO A 57 -10.59 -2.35 -1.99
C PRO A 57 -11.75 -1.38 -2.20
N VAL A 58 -11.95 -0.48 -1.24
CA VAL A 58 -12.95 0.59 -1.32
C VAL A 58 -12.26 1.93 -1.10
N LEU A 59 -12.52 2.88 -2.01
CA LEU A 59 -12.02 4.26 -1.90
C LEU A 59 -13.20 5.23 -1.77
N PRO A 60 -13.42 5.85 -0.59
CA PRO A 60 -14.35 6.96 -0.45
C PRO A 60 -13.86 8.19 -1.24
N LEU A 61 -14.69 8.73 -2.12
CA LEU A 61 -14.37 9.90 -2.94
C LEU A 61 -15.36 11.05 -2.68
N GLY A 62 -14.84 12.18 -2.22
CA GLY A 62 -15.57 13.46 -2.17
C GLY A 62 -15.55 14.18 -3.52
N VAL A 63 -15.02 15.41 -3.53
CA VAL A 63 -14.77 16.19 -4.77
C VAL A 63 -13.32 16.09 -5.25
N GLY A 64 -12.52 15.19 -4.65
CA GLY A 64 -11.13 14.97 -5.02
C GLY A 64 -10.22 16.19 -4.85
N SER A 65 -10.50 17.06 -3.87
CA SER A 65 -9.74 18.30 -3.67
C SER A 65 -8.34 18.11 -3.09
N ASN A 66 -8.06 16.92 -2.52
CA ASN A 66 -6.77 16.54 -1.95
C ASN A 66 -6.29 15.17 -2.47
N LEU A 67 -6.71 14.77 -3.68
CA LEU A 67 -6.36 13.48 -4.27
C LEU A 67 -5.62 13.67 -5.59
N LEU A 68 -4.50 12.98 -5.77
CA LEU A 68 -3.87 12.70 -7.06
C LEU A 68 -4.15 11.24 -7.43
N VAL A 69 -5.08 11.02 -8.36
CA VAL A 69 -5.41 9.69 -8.87
C VAL A 69 -4.38 9.31 -9.93
N ARG A 70 -3.67 8.21 -9.75
CA ARG A 70 -2.66 7.75 -10.71
C ARG A 70 -3.28 7.29 -12.03
N ASP A 71 -2.51 7.38 -13.11
CA ASP A 71 -3.02 7.14 -14.47
C ASP A 71 -3.41 5.67 -14.73
N GLY A 72 -2.93 4.71 -13.93
CA GLY A 72 -3.37 3.31 -13.95
C GLY A 72 -4.76 3.08 -13.33
N GLY A 73 -5.40 4.12 -12.80
CA GLY A 73 -6.75 4.05 -12.24
C GLY A 73 -6.82 3.44 -10.84
N VAL A 74 -8.04 3.31 -10.32
CA VAL A 74 -8.27 2.87 -8.92
C VAL A 74 -8.85 1.45 -8.89
N PRO A 75 -8.22 0.51 -8.15
CA PRO A 75 -8.71 -0.86 -8.03
C PRO A 75 -9.94 -0.96 -7.13
N GLY A 76 -10.80 -1.94 -7.39
CA GLY A 76 -11.96 -2.23 -6.54
C GLY A 76 -13.12 -1.26 -6.78
N VAL A 77 -13.65 -0.65 -5.72
CA VAL A 77 -14.82 0.25 -5.81
C VAL A 77 -14.49 1.63 -5.27
N VAL A 78 -14.68 2.66 -6.09
CA VAL A 78 -14.75 4.04 -5.64
C VAL A 78 -16.18 4.34 -5.23
N VAL A 79 -16.40 4.84 -4.01
CA VAL A 79 -17.74 5.24 -3.55
C VAL A 79 -17.82 6.76 -3.48
N ARG A 80 -18.75 7.34 -4.23
CA ARG A 80 -18.99 8.78 -4.23
C ARG A 80 -20.40 9.10 -3.75
N LEU A 81 -20.48 9.75 -2.59
CA LEU A 81 -21.77 10.15 -2.02
C LEU A 81 -22.43 11.23 -2.88
N SER A 82 -23.71 11.03 -3.17
CA SER A 82 -24.52 11.94 -3.99
C SER A 82 -25.11 13.09 -3.16
N LYS A 83 -25.87 13.98 -3.81
CA LYS A 83 -26.63 15.05 -3.13
C LYS A 83 -27.58 14.57 -2.04
N ALA A 84 -27.99 13.29 -2.07
CA ALA A 84 -28.81 12.68 -1.01
C ALA A 84 -28.11 12.74 0.37
N PHE A 85 -26.78 12.81 0.38
CA PHE A 85 -25.95 12.91 1.58
C PHE A 85 -25.45 14.34 1.83
N ALA A 86 -26.10 15.37 1.26
CA ALA A 86 -25.68 16.77 1.40
C ALA A 86 -26.62 17.61 2.28
N GLY A 87 -27.60 16.99 2.96
CA GLY A 87 -28.54 17.67 3.84
C GLY A 87 -27.85 18.40 4.99
N ILE A 88 -28.38 19.57 5.37
CA ILE A 88 -27.93 20.35 6.52
C ILE A 88 -29.16 20.70 7.34
N GLU A 89 -29.17 20.30 8.60
CA GLU A 89 -30.29 20.54 9.51
C GLU A 89 -29.80 21.05 10.87
N PRO A 90 -30.52 21.99 11.51
CA PRO A 90 -30.23 22.38 12.88
C PRO A 90 -30.62 21.25 13.84
N VAL A 91 -29.71 20.93 14.77
CA VAL A 91 -29.97 20.00 15.88
C VAL A 91 -30.44 20.76 17.12
N ASP A 92 -29.82 21.89 17.38
CA ASP A 92 -30.13 22.83 18.46
C ASP A 92 -29.69 24.26 18.03
N PRO A 93 -29.86 25.31 18.85
CA PRO A 93 -29.55 26.68 18.46
C PRO A 93 -28.11 26.95 18.01
N VAL A 94 -27.14 26.08 18.32
CA VAL A 94 -25.72 26.28 17.99
C VAL A 94 -25.07 25.06 17.33
N THR A 95 -25.87 24.06 16.94
CA THR A 95 -25.37 22.78 16.42
C THR A 95 -26.09 22.41 15.13
N LEU A 96 -25.32 22.00 14.12
CA LEU A 96 -25.81 21.53 12.82
C LEU A 96 -25.46 20.06 12.62
N ARG A 97 -26.37 19.27 12.05
CA ARG A 97 -26.03 18.00 11.42
C ARG A 97 -25.84 18.25 9.93
N CYS A 98 -24.69 17.85 9.42
CA CYS A 98 -24.27 18.06 8.04
C CYS A 98 -23.96 16.72 7.38
N GLY A 99 -24.64 16.41 6.29
CA GLY A 99 -24.32 15.25 5.48
C GLY A 99 -22.92 15.35 4.86
N ALA A 100 -22.26 14.20 4.71
CA ALA A 100 -20.86 14.13 4.29
C ALA A 100 -20.58 14.63 2.86
N ALA A 101 -21.60 14.73 2.01
CA ALA A 101 -21.49 15.31 0.66
C ALA A 101 -21.70 16.83 0.65
N ALA A 102 -22.09 17.46 1.77
CA ALA A 102 -22.24 18.91 1.86
C ALA A 102 -20.88 19.61 1.70
N MET A 103 -20.85 20.72 0.96
CA MET A 103 -19.65 21.52 0.77
C MET A 103 -19.39 22.41 1.99
N GLY A 104 -18.11 22.60 2.35
CA GLY A 104 -17.73 23.45 3.50
C GLY A 104 -18.31 24.86 3.44
N ILE A 105 -18.35 25.49 2.25
CA ILE A 105 -18.97 26.80 2.03
C ILE A 105 -20.49 26.82 2.29
N THR A 106 -21.19 25.74 1.94
CA THR A 106 -22.64 25.61 2.20
C THR A 106 -22.90 25.47 3.69
N VAL A 107 -22.07 24.70 4.40
CA VAL A 107 -22.14 24.55 5.86
C VAL A 107 -21.86 25.88 6.57
N ALA A 108 -20.81 26.60 6.18
CA ALA A 108 -20.49 27.92 6.73
C ALA A 108 -21.63 28.92 6.52
N SER A 109 -22.27 28.90 5.34
CA SER A 109 -23.39 29.79 5.03
C SER A 109 -24.65 29.44 5.85
N ALA A 110 -24.97 28.16 6.01
CA ALA A 110 -26.07 27.70 6.85
C ALA A 110 -25.85 28.08 8.32
N ALA A 111 -24.61 27.95 8.81
CA ALA A 111 -24.22 28.36 10.16
C ALA A 111 -24.41 29.87 10.37
N ARG A 112 -23.95 30.70 9.43
CA ARG A 112 -24.19 32.15 9.43
C ARG A 112 -25.68 32.47 9.49
N ASP A 113 -26.49 31.84 8.65
CA ASP A 113 -27.92 32.10 8.60
C ASP A 113 -28.63 31.71 9.90
N ALA A 114 -28.13 30.67 10.58
CA ALA A 114 -28.60 30.26 11.90
C ALA A 114 -27.99 31.07 13.07
N GLY A 115 -27.08 32.02 12.82
CA GLY A 115 -26.40 32.78 13.89
C GLY A 115 -25.39 31.92 14.68
N ILE A 116 -24.76 30.95 14.02
CA ILE A 116 -23.80 30.02 14.61
C ILE A 116 -22.40 30.42 14.16
N ALA A 117 -21.68 31.09 15.05
CA ALA A 117 -20.28 31.45 14.87
C ALA A 117 -19.35 30.25 15.10
N GLY A 118 -18.17 30.29 14.49
CA GLY A 118 -17.15 29.25 14.57
C GLY A 118 -17.17 28.21 13.44
N LEU A 119 -17.95 28.40 12.38
CA LEU A 119 -17.89 27.52 11.20
C LEU A 119 -17.38 28.25 9.95
N GLU A 120 -16.96 29.51 10.08
CA GLU A 120 -16.58 30.43 9.01
C GLU A 120 -15.37 29.90 8.21
N PHE A 121 -14.40 29.29 8.90
CA PHE A 121 -13.17 28.77 8.30
C PHE A 121 -13.44 27.70 7.22
N LEU A 122 -14.56 26.98 7.30
CA LEU A 122 -14.96 25.99 6.29
C LEU A 122 -15.21 26.62 4.92
N ARG A 123 -15.53 27.92 4.85
CA ARG A 123 -15.65 28.67 3.59
C ARG A 123 -14.34 28.68 2.80
N GLY A 124 -13.21 28.72 3.50
CA GLY A 124 -11.90 28.75 2.89
C GLY A 124 -11.37 27.37 2.51
N ILE A 125 -12.02 26.29 2.94
CA ILE A 125 -11.57 24.92 2.70
C ILE A 125 -12.37 24.31 1.54
N PRO A 126 -11.71 23.92 0.46
CA PRO A 126 -12.38 23.19 -0.61
C PRO A 126 -12.55 21.71 -0.26
N GLY A 127 -13.76 21.21 -0.42
CA GLY A 127 -14.06 19.82 -0.12
C GLY A 127 -15.46 19.64 0.44
N THR A 128 -15.79 18.38 0.71
CA THR A 128 -17.02 18.01 1.40
C THR A 128 -16.76 17.78 2.88
N VAL A 129 -17.82 17.78 3.69
CA VAL A 129 -17.76 17.48 5.13
C VAL A 129 -17.11 16.13 5.40
N GLY A 130 -17.41 15.08 4.62
CA GLY A 130 -16.80 13.77 4.80
C GLY A 130 -15.27 13.79 4.62
N GLY A 131 -14.79 14.52 3.61
CA GLY A 131 -13.36 14.76 3.41
C GLY A 131 -12.75 15.59 4.54
N ALA A 132 -13.48 16.58 5.06
CA ALA A 132 -13.02 17.38 6.19
C ALA A 132 -12.88 16.53 7.47
N VAL A 133 -13.84 15.64 7.75
CA VAL A 133 -13.80 14.69 8.87
C VAL A 133 -12.60 13.77 8.75
N ARG A 134 -12.37 13.21 7.56
CA ARG A 134 -11.23 12.33 7.30
C ARG A 134 -9.88 13.02 7.54
N MET A 135 -9.75 14.26 7.07
CA MET A 135 -8.48 14.97 7.01
C MET A 135 -8.22 15.87 8.21
N ASN A 136 -9.10 15.95 9.21
CA ASN A 136 -9.08 17.04 10.20
C ASN A 136 -8.85 18.41 9.53
N ALA A 137 -9.69 18.72 8.54
CA ALA A 137 -9.43 19.88 7.70
C ALA A 137 -9.43 21.16 8.54
N GLY A 138 -8.45 22.03 8.30
CA GLY A 138 -8.28 23.24 9.08
C GLY A 138 -7.62 24.37 8.31
N ALA A 139 -8.02 25.59 8.62
CA ALA A 139 -7.53 26.83 8.02
C ALA A 139 -7.80 28.00 8.99
N TYR A 140 -7.07 29.10 8.84
CA TYR A 140 -7.28 30.33 9.60
C TYR A 140 -7.28 30.12 11.13
N GLY A 141 -6.34 29.29 11.61
CA GLY A 141 -6.14 29.04 13.04
C GLY A 141 -7.12 28.06 13.68
N ARG A 142 -7.95 27.39 12.88
CA ARG A 142 -8.93 26.42 13.37
C ARG A 142 -8.95 25.14 12.55
N GLU A 143 -9.44 24.08 13.16
CA GLU A 143 -9.59 22.76 12.54
C GLU A 143 -10.93 22.11 12.88
N LEU A 144 -11.27 21.06 12.15
CA LEU A 144 -12.56 20.40 12.32
C LEU A 144 -12.72 19.80 13.73
N ALA A 145 -11.63 19.33 14.34
CA ALA A 145 -11.62 18.87 15.73
C ALA A 145 -12.15 19.91 16.73
N ASP A 146 -12.06 21.21 16.42
CA ASP A 146 -12.57 22.28 17.29
C ASP A 146 -14.10 22.39 17.32
N ILE A 147 -14.79 21.80 16.33
CA ILE A 147 -16.25 21.92 16.17
C ILE A 147 -16.97 20.59 16.05
N LEU A 148 -16.27 19.49 15.76
CA LEU A 148 -16.88 18.18 15.60
C LEU A 148 -17.35 17.63 16.96
N VAL A 149 -18.61 17.25 17.05
CA VAL A 149 -19.17 16.53 18.19
C VAL A 149 -19.10 15.03 17.96
N GLU A 150 -19.65 14.58 16.84
CA GLU A 150 -19.70 13.18 16.41
C GLU A 150 -19.83 13.08 14.90
N CYS A 151 -19.52 11.92 14.34
CA CYS A 151 -19.79 11.60 12.94
C CYS A 151 -20.39 10.20 12.81
N THR A 152 -21.23 10.02 11.80
CA THR A 152 -21.74 8.71 11.40
C THR A 152 -20.85 8.16 10.29
N VAL A 153 -20.39 6.93 10.48
CA VAL A 153 -19.47 6.23 9.58
C VAL A 153 -20.07 4.88 9.20
N VAL A 154 -19.99 4.53 7.92
CA VAL A 154 -20.26 3.18 7.41
C VAL A 154 -18.91 2.51 7.12
N PHE A 155 -18.70 1.35 7.73
CA PHE A 155 -17.48 0.56 7.58
C PHE A 155 -17.60 -0.43 6.42
N ARG A 156 -16.48 -1.07 6.10
CA ARG A 156 -16.37 -2.02 5.00
C ARG A 156 -17.39 -3.15 5.08
N ASP A 157 -17.71 -3.65 6.27
CA ASP A 157 -18.72 -4.68 6.50
C ASP A 157 -20.19 -4.20 6.33
N GLY A 158 -20.40 -2.92 6.00
CA GLY A 158 -21.71 -2.28 5.95
C GLY A 158 -22.24 -1.85 7.32
N ASP A 159 -21.48 -2.08 8.40
CA ASP A 159 -21.86 -1.66 9.74
C ASP A 159 -21.81 -0.14 9.87
N ARG A 160 -22.84 0.43 10.48
CA ARG A 160 -22.98 1.86 10.70
C ARG A 160 -22.73 2.16 12.16
N ARG A 161 -21.79 3.05 12.45
CA ARG A 161 -21.51 3.52 13.82
C ARG A 161 -21.50 5.03 13.90
N VAL A 162 -21.97 5.54 15.02
CA VAL A 162 -21.77 6.93 15.42
C VAL A 162 -20.52 6.97 16.29
N LEU A 163 -19.54 7.77 15.87
CA LEU A 163 -18.27 7.93 16.56
C LEU A 163 -18.20 9.34 17.17
N PRO A 164 -17.95 9.49 18.47
CA PRO A 164 -17.63 10.80 19.02
C PRO A 164 -16.32 11.31 18.42
N ALA A 165 -16.13 12.63 18.35
CA ALA A 165 -14.90 13.23 17.81
C ALA A 165 -13.61 12.69 18.47
N SER A 166 -13.69 12.37 19.77
CA SER A 166 -12.59 11.76 20.52
C SER A 166 -12.17 10.38 20.00
N ALA A 167 -13.06 9.63 19.34
CA ALA A 167 -12.71 8.32 18.76
C ALA A 167 -11.88 8.44 17.48
N LEU A 168 -11.85 9.61 16.83
CA LEU A 168 -11.10 9.84 15.59
C LEU A 168 -9.60 10.10 15.82
N GLN A 169 -9.21 10.36 17.08
CA GLN A 169 -7.81 10.53 17.52
C GLN A 169 -7.03 11.48 16.59
N TYR A 170 -7.57 12.68 16.41
CA TYR A 170 -7.04 13.64 15.44
C TYR A 170 -5.59 14.02 15.72
N SER A 171 -4.83 14.17 14.63
CA SER A 171 -3.55 14.87 14.59
C SER A 171 -3.51 15.77 13.36
N TYR A 172 -2.39 16.47 13.13
CA TYR A 172 -2.28 17.42 12.03
C TYR A 172 -2.55 16.75 10.68
N ARG A 173 -3.66 17.14 10.05
CA ARG A 173 -4.14 16.62 8.76
C ARG A 173 -4.45 15.11 8.74
N HIS A 174 -4.86 14.53 9.87
CA HIS A 174 -5.02 13.08 9.97
C HIS A 174 -6.04 12.66 11.02
N SER A 175 -6.76 11.57 10.75
CA SER A 175 -7.62 10.81 11.68
C SER A 175 -7.30 9.33 11.61
N GLU A 176 -7.60 8.60 12.68
CA GLU A 176 -7.44 7.13 12.78
C GLU A 176 -8.59 6.35 12.13
N LEU A 177 -9.32 6.95 11.19
CA LEU A 177 -10.35 6.24 10.41
C LEU A 177 -9.67 5.26 9.43
N PRO A 178 -10.13 4.00 9.35
CA PRO A 178 -9.67 3.05 8.32
C PRO A 178 -9.86 3.62 6.91
N ASP A 179 -8.94 3.36 5.98
CA ASP A 179 -8.92 3.92 4.61
C ASP A 179 -10.21 3.70 3.81
N ASP A 180 -10.91 2.61 4.08
CA ASP A 180 -12.17 2.20 3.45
C ASP A 180 -13.43 2.69 4.19
N ALA A 181 -13.28 3.39 5.31
CA ALA A 181 -14.40 3.89 6.10
C ALA A 181 -15.05 5.14 5.45
N ILE A 182 -16.37 5.13 5.32
CA ILE A 182 -17.13 6.19 4.64
C ILE A 182 -17.90 7.01 5.68
N VAL A 183 -17.50 8.25 5.88
CA VAL A 183 -18.28 9.22 6.66
C VAL A 183 -19.55 9.58 5.87
N VAL A 184 -20.73 9.49 6.48
CA VAL A 184 -22.02 9.80 5.84
C VAL A 184 -22.68 11.07 6.38
N ASP A 185 -22.43 11.42 7.64
CA ASP A 185 -22.82 12.70 8.25
C ASP A 185 -21.90 13.06 9.43
N ALA A 186 -21.94 14.33 9.83
CA ALA A 186 -21.21 14.88 10.96
C ALA A 186 -22.07 15.90 11.72
N VAL A 187 -21.96 15.91 13.04
CA VAL A 187 -22.58 16.90 13.93
C VAL A 187 -21.53 17.92 14.33
N LEU A 188 -21.76 19.18 13.96
CA LEU A 188 -20.83 20.30 14.14
C LEU A 188 -21.45 21.33 15.08
N ARG A 189 -20.73 21.70 16.14
CA ARG A 189 -21.16 22.68 17.14
C ARG A 189 -20.30 23.94 17.05
N GLY A 190 -20.98 25.08 16.94
CA GLY A 190 -20.38 26.40 17.03
C GLY A 190 -20.77 27.10 18.33
N ARG A 191 -20.93 28.42 18.24
CA ARG A 191 -21.35 29.31 19.33
C ARG A 191 -22.41 30.25 18.82
N SER A 192 -23.27 30.76 19.70
CA SER A 192 -24.19 31.84 19.31
C SER A 192 -23.38 33.07 18.89
N GLY A 193 -23.76 33.69 17.79
CA GLY A 193 -23.08 34.86 17.23
C GLY A 193 -23.99 35.72 16.36
N ASP A 194 -23.56 36.96 16.15
CA ASP A 194 -24.26 37.90 15.28
C ASP A 194 -24.00 37.57 13.80
N ARG A 195 -25.08 37.53 13.01
CA ARG A 195 -25.01 37.17 11.58
C ARG A 195 -24.09 38.10 10.78
N ALA A 196 -24.08 39.40 11.06
CA ALA A 196 -23.27 40.37 10.33
C ALA A 196 -21.78 40.24 10.68
N VAL A 197 -21.46 39.90 11.93
CA VAL A 197 -20.09 39.59 12.35
C VAL A 197 -19.58 38.32 11.67
N ILE A 198 -20.39 37.26 11.64
CA ILE A 198 -20.06 35.99 10.96
C ILE A 198 -19.84 36.24 9.46
N GLN A 199 -20.72 37.01 8.82
CA GLN A 199 -20.58 37.38 7.41
C GLN A 199 -19.27 38.12 7.13
N THR A 200 -18.93 39.09 7.99
CA THR A 200 -17.70 39.88 7.86
C THR A 200 -16.45 38.99 7.95
N GLU A 201 -16.44 38.01 8.86
CA GLU A 201 -15.32 37.06 8.96
C GLU A 201 -15.25 36.11 7.75
N MET A 202 -16.40 35.66 7.25
CA MET A 202 -16.47 34.88 6.00
C MET A 202 -15.90 35.66 4.80
N ASP A 203 -16.18 36.97 4.70
CA ASP A 203 -15.66 37.83 3.64
C ASP A 203 -14.15 38.10 3.79
N ARG A 204 -13.67 38.27 5.03
CA ARG A 204 -12.23 38.35 5.33
C ARG A 204 -11.49 37.09 4.85
N ILE A 205 -12.02 35.91 5.18
CA ILE A 205 -11.48 34.62 4.75
C ILE A 205 -11.48 34.49 3.22
N ALA A 206 -12.55 34.97 2.56
CA ALA A 206 -12.64 35.00 1.11
C ALA A 206 -11.50 35.77 0.47
N ALA A 207 -11.32 37.01 0.93
CA ALA A 207 -10.32 37.93 0.41
C ALA A 207 -8.89 37.42 0.65
N GLU A 208 -8.62 36.88 1.85
CA GLU A 208 -7.32 36.31 2.18
C GLU A 208 -6.99 35.09 1.29
N ARG A 209 -7.98 34.23 1.01
CA ARG A 209 -7.78 33.08 0.12
C ARG A 209 -7.51 33.52 -1.31
N GLU A 210 -8.26 34.48 -1.82
CA GLU A 210 -8.09 35.02 -3.17
C GLU A 210 -6.72 35.67 -3.37
N ALA A 211 -6.22 36.36 -2.35
CA ALA A 211 -4.90 36.99 -2.38
C ALA A 211 -3.73 36.00 -2.29
N SER A 212 -3.90 34.88 -1.57
CA SER A 212 -2.81 33.95 -1.24
C SER A 212 -2.74 32.71 -2.13
N GLN A 213 -3.84 32.34 -2.80
CA GLN A 213 -3.90 31.11 -3.59
C GLN A 213 -4.61 31.33 -4.92
N PRO A 214 -4.09 30.73 -6.00
CA PRO A 214 -4.69 30.88 -7.32
C PRO A 214 -6.03 30.12 -7.40
N LEU A 215 -7.15 30.85 -7.25
CA LEU A 215 -8.51 30.28 -7.26
C LEU A 215 -8.93 29.69 -8.62
N ARG A 216 -8.23 30.06 -9.70
CA ARG A 216 -8.56 29.69 -11.09
C ARG A 216 -7.67 28.58 -11.66
N THR A 217 -6.57 28.24 -10.99
CA THR A 217 -5.72 27.11 -11.37
C THR A 217 -6.12 25.87 -10.59
N ARG A 218 -6.04 24.70 -11.22
CA ARG A 218 -6.45 23.43 -10.60
C ARG A 218 -5.29 22.89 -9.79
N THR A 219 -5.28 23.18 -8.50
CA THR A 219 -4.32 22.62 -7.54
C THR A 219 -5.04 21.82 -6.47
N GLY A 220 -4.34 20.83 -5.90
CA GLY A 220 -4.79 20.07 -4.74
C GLY A 220 -4.59 20.81 -3.41
N GLY A 221 -4.37 22.13 -3.44
CA GLY A 221 -3.92 22.90 -2.29
C GLY A 221 -2.40 22.79 -2.06
N SER A 222 -1.99 22.76 -0.80
CA SER A 222 -0.57 22.61 -0.45
C SER A 222 -0.09 21.21 -0.83
N THR A 223 0.89 21.12 -1.73
CA THR A 223 1.42 19.84 -2.21
C THR A 223 2.07 19.03 -1.08
N PHE A 224 2.82 19.71 -0.22
CA PHE A 224 3.61 19.12 0.86
C PHE A 224 3.23 19.71 2.20
N LYS A 225 3.33 18.89 3.25
CA LYS A 225 3.15 19.32 4.63
C LYS A 225 4.26 20.28 5.02
N ASN A 226 3.94 21.27 5.85
CA ASN A 226 4.96 22.14 6.45
C ASN A 226 5.82 21.34 7.45
N PRO A 227 7.15 21.28 7.28
CA PRO A 227 8.04 20.67 8.26
C PRO A 227 8.12 21.52 9.54
N PRO A 228 8.50 20.95 10.69
CA PRO A 228 8.66 21.70 11.93
C PRO A 228 9.59 22.91 11.76
N GLY A 229 9.09 24.10 12.08
CA GLY A 229 9.88 25.34 12.07
C GLY A 229 10.15 25.96 10.69
N ALA A 230 9.60 25.42 9.61
CA ALA A 230 9.74 25.99 8.27
C ALA A 230 8.48 25.81 7.43
N LYS A 231 8.31 26.64 6.40
CA LYS A 231 7.22 26.47 5.43
C LYS A 231 7.74 25.70 4.22
N ALA A 232 6.94 24.75 3.73
CA ALA A 232 7.34 23.91 2.60
C ALA A 232 7.69 24.76 1.37
N TRP A 233 6.89 25.80 1.07
CA TRP A 233 7.12 26.69 -0.06
C TRP A 233 8.49 27.41 0.03
N GLU A 234 8.88 27.92 1.20
CA GLU A 234 10.19 28.60 1.38
C GLU A 234 11.36 27.67 1.05
N LEU A 235 11.23 26.38 1.41
CA LEU A 235 12.25 25.38 1.12
C LEU A 235 12.31 25.03 -0.38
N ILE A 236 11.15 24.96 -1.04
CA ILE A 236 11.03 24.70 -2.49
C ILE A 236 11.64 25.86 -3.28
N ASP A 237 11.37 27.10 -2.86
CA ASP A 237 11.93 28.30 -3.49
C ASP A 237 13.45 28.34 -3.35
N ARG A 238 13.95 28.10 -2.13
CA ARG A 238 15.39 28.05 -1.84
C ARG A 238 16.10 26.93 -2.61
N ALA A 239 15.41 25.84 -2.92
CA ALA A 239 15.92 24.76 -3.76
C ALA A 239 15.91 25.08 -5.27
N GLY A 240 15.49 26.29 -5.66
CA GLY A 240 15.44 26.73 -7.05
C GLY A 240 14.42 25.95 -7.89
N CYS A 241 13.31 25.54 -7.28
CA CYS A 241 12.29 24.72 -7.94
C CYS A 241 11.19 25.55 -8.65
N ARG A 242 11.14 26.87 -8.46
CA ARG A 242 10.15 27.74 -9.13
C ARG A 242 10.26 27.62 -10.65
N GLY A 243 9.14 27.40 -11.32
CA GLY A 243 9.08 27.23 -12.77
C GLY A 243 9.64 25.89 -13.29
N LEU A 244 10.09 24.97 -12.41
CA LEU A 244 10.57 23.65 -12.80
C LEU A 244 9.45 22.87 -13.50
N THR A 245 9.77 22.25 -14.64
CA THR A 245 8.84 21.46 -15.45
C THR A 245 9.25 20.01 -15.57
N ILE A 246 8.27 19.10 -15.56
CA ILE A 246 8.40 17.70 -15.98
C ILE A 246 7.12 17.34 -16.74
N GLY A 247 7.25 16.85 -17.97
CA GLY A 247 6.11 16.62 -18.85
C GLY A 247 5.26 17.89 -18.98
N GLY A 248 3.94 17.77 -18.79
CA GLY A 248 3.04 18.92 -18.73
C GLY A 248 2.88 19.58 -17.35
N ALA A 249 3.54 19.06 -16.30
CA ALA A 249 3.45 19.64 -14.96
C ALA A 249 4.53 20.73 -14.75
N GLN A 250 4.18 21.79 -14.03
CA GLN A 250 5.08 22.89 -13.67
C GLN A 250 4.91 23.32 -12.21
N VAL A 251 6.00 23.68 -11.54
CA VAL A 251 5.95 24.35 -10.23
C VAL A 251 5.53 25.80 -10.43
N SER A 252 4.37 26.20 -9.88
CA SER A 252 3.82 27.54 -10.04
C SER A 252 4.59 28.62 -9.27
N GLU A 253 4.25 29.88 -9.52
CA GLU A 253 4.72 31.02 -8.72
C GLU A 253 4.28 30.94 -7.24
N ALA A 254 3.17 30.27 -6.95
CA ALA A 254 2.75 29.98 -5.57
C ALA A 254 3.45 28.73 -4.99
N LEU A 255 4.42 28.16 -5.72
CA LEU A 255 5.20 26.96 -5.36
C LEU A 255 4.32 25.73 -5.09
N GLN A 256 3.21 25.67 -5.82
CA GLN A 256 2.31 24.52 -5.87
C GLN A 256 2.51 23.76 -7.19
N LEU A 257 1.91 22.58 -7.29
CA LEU A 257 1.92 21.77 -8.52
C LEU A 257 0.54 21.82 -9.17
N PRO A 258 0.16 22.87 -9.92
CA PRO A 258 -1.06 22.87 -10.72
C PRO A 258 -1.01 21.81 -11.82
N ALA A 259 -2.20 21.41 -12.29
CA ALA A 259 -2.35 20.61 -13.49
C ALA A 259 -3.23 21.35 -14.51
N GLU A 260 -2.72 21.52 -15.72
CA GLU A 260 -3.54 21.94 -16.86
C GLU A 260 -4.10 20.70 -17.57
N PRO A 261 -5.41 20.65 -17.85
CA PRO A 261 -6.06 19.46 -18.38
C PRO A 261 -5.60 19.14 -19.80
N GLY A 262 -5.28 17.88 -20.03
CA GLY A 262 -4.81 17.42 -21.34
C GLY A 262 -3.34 17.74 -21.63
N GLU A 263 -2.68 18.51 -20.77
CA GLU A 263 -1.24 18.80 -20.86
C GLU A 263 -0.44 17.97 -19.86
N ALA A 264 -0.88 17.89 -18.59
CA ALA A 264 -0.21 17.13 -17.53
C ALA A 264 -0.89 15.80 -17.22
N THR A 265 -0.10 14.73 -17.05
CA THR A 265 -0.56 13.46 -16.48
C THR A 265 -0.36 13.41 -14.96
N SER A 266 -0.99 12.47 -14.25
CA SER A 266 -0.71 12.28 -12.83
C SER A 266 0.73 11.82 -12.59
N ALA A 267 1.30 11.04 -13.51
CA ALA A 267 2.71 10.64 -13.50
C ALA A 267 3.65 11.85 -13.61
N ASP A 268 3.33 12.86 -14.43
CA ASP A 268 4.11 14.09 -14.54
C ASP A 268 4.11 14.86 -13.21
N ILE A 269 2.93 15.01 -12.59
CA ILE A 269 2.76 15.72 -11.31
C ILE A 269 3.51 14.99 -10.18
N GLU A 270 3.37 13.66 -10.10
CA GLU A 270 4.06 12.85 -9.09
C GLU A 270 5.58 12.91 -9.29
N SER A 271 6.07 12.79 -10.53
CA SER A 271 7.50 12.89 -10.88
C SER A 271 8.08 14.27 -10.57
N LEU A 272 7.33 15.34 -10.86
CA LEU A 272 7.72 16.70 -10.52
C LEU A 272 7.81 16.87 -9.00
N GLY A 273 6.83 16.37 -8.26
CA GLY A 273 6.85 16.40 -6.80
C GLY A 273 8.02 15.63 -6.19
N GLU A 274 8.34 14.43 -6.69
CA GLU A 274 9.51 13.68 -6.21
C GLU A 274 10.84 14.36 -6.57
N THR A 275 10.91 15.04 -7.72
CA THR A 275 12.06 15.86 -8.10
C THR A 275 12.22 17.05 -7.16
N VAL A 276 11.13 17.74 -6.82
CA VAL A 276 11.13 18.82 -5.82
C VAL A 276 11.62 18.32 -4.47
N ARG A 277 11.10 17.18 -3.98
CA ARG A 277 11.57 16.57 -2.72
C ARG A 277 13.07 16.30 -2.73
N THR A 278 13.56 15.72 -3.83
CA THR A 278 14.99 15.41 -4.00
C THR A 278 15.86 16.67 -3.96
N ARG A 279 15.46 17.73 -4.68
CA ARG A 279 16.20 19.01 -4.68
C ARG A 279 16.16 19.70 -3.33
N VAL A 280 15.01 19.73 -2.66
CA VAL A 280 14.89 20.32 -1.32
C VAL A 280 15.76 19.57 -0.31
N LYS A 281 15.77 18.23 -0.35
CA LYS A 281 16.64 17.43 0.50
C LYS A 281 18.11 17.71 0.25
N ALA A 282 18.53 17.81 -1.02
CA ALA A 282 19.91 18.13 -1.37
C ALA A 282 20.32 19.55 -0.92
N ALA A 283 19.44 20.55 -1.09
CA ALA A 283 19.74 21.94 -0.76
C ALA A 283 19.63 22.26 0.74
N THR A 284 18.82 21.52 1.50
CA THR A 284 18.42 21.92 2.86
C THR A 284 18.54 20.82 3.91
N GLY A 285 18.72 19.56 3.49
CA GLY A 285 18.68 18.40 4.37
C GLY A 285 17.27 17.97 4.81
N VAL A 286 16.22 18.72 4.45
CA VAL A 286 14.83 18.45 4.86
C VAL A 286 14.15 17.50 3.87
N ASP A 287 13.52 16.44 4.38
CA ASP A 287 12.71 15.51 3.60
C ASP A 287 11.23 15.92 3.63
N LEU A 288 10.78 16.62 2.58
CA LEU A 288 9.38 17.04 2.45
C LEU A 288 8.45 15.82 2.36
N GLN A 289 7.30 15.91 3.02
CA GLN A 289 6.27 14.87 3.02
C GLN A 289 5.06 15.34 2.21
N TRP A 290 4.53 14.48 1.34
CA TRP A 290 3.30 14.78 0.59
C TRP A 290 2.12 15.03 1.53
N GLU A 291 1.33 16.06 1.23
CA GLU A 291 0.03 16.31 1.87
C GLU A 291 -1.12 15.79 0.99
N ILE A 292 -1.00 15.98 -0.32
CA ILE A 292 -1.90 15.39 -1.32
C ILE A 292 -1.82 13.87 -1.24
N GLN A 293 -3.00 13.23 -1.15
CA GLN A 293 -3.10 11.78 -1.13
C GLN A 293 -2.94 11.22 -2.54
N ARG A 294 -1.94 10.36 -2.74
CA ARG A 294 -1.66 9.71 -4.02
C ARG A 294 -2.31 8.33 -4.01
N VAL A 295 -3.29 8.13 -4.88
CA VAL A 295 -4.16 6.93 -4.86
C VAL A 295 -4.19 6.24 -6.21
N GLY A 296 -4.53 4.96 -6.21
CA GLY A 296 -4.60 4.15 -7.43
C GLY A 296 -3.25 3.55 -7.83
N ARG A 297 -3.29 2.85 -8.96
CA ARG A 297 -2.18 2.12 -9.55
C ARG A 297 -1.30 3.11 -10.28
N SER A 298 0.00 3.11 -9.98
CA SER A 298 0.97 3.78 -10.85
C SER A 298 0.78 3.30 -12.27
N ALA A 299 0.88 4.22 -13.23
CA ALA A 299 0.93 3.83 -14.64
C ALA A 299 2.25 3.15 -15.02
N ASP A 300 3.17 2.98 -14.09
CA ASP A 300 4.53 2.53 -14.36
C ASP A 300 4.59 1.14 -15.00
N ILE A 301 5.08 1.11 -16.24
CA ILE A 301 6.01 0.12 -16.82
C ILE A 301 5.49 -1.33 -16.93
N ALA A 302 4.35 -1.68 -16.34
CA ALA A 302 3.74 -3.01 -16.45
C ALA A 302 2.99 -3.23 -17.79
N ALA A 303 2.95 -2.22 -18.66
CA ALA A 303 2.25 -2.30 -19.96
C ALA A 303 3.18 -2.40 -21.17
N LEU A 304 4.48 -2.10 -21.05
CA LEU A 304 5.43 -2.34 -22.13
C LEU A 304 6.25 -3.59 -21.82
N PRO A 305 6.32 -4.56 -22.76
CA PRO A 305 7.20 -5.70 -22.65
C PRO A 305 8.66 -5.24 -22.52
N LEU A 306 9.20 -5.25 -21.30
CA LEU A 306 10.64 -5.09 -21.09
C LEU A 306 11.40 -6.28 -21.68
N HIS A 307 12.60 -6.03 -22.20
CA HIS A 307 13.60 -7.06 -22.41
C HIS A 307 14.36 -7.32 -21.11
N VAL A 308 13.97 -8.39 -20.43
CA VAL A 308 14.59 -8.82 -19.16
C VAL A 308 15.57 -9.95 -19.42
N VAL A 309 16.84 -9.72 -19.12
CA VAL A 309 17.81 -10.81 -19.06
C VAL A 309 17.80 -11.42 -17.66
N VAL A 310 17.54 -12.72 -17.55
CA VAL A 310 17.62 -13.43 -16.26
C VAL A 310 18.97 -14.11 -16.17
N LEU A 311 19.88 -13.53 -15.37
CA LEU A 311 21.18 -14.13 -15.10
C LEU A 311 21.01 -15.31 -14.14
N MET A 312 21.48 -16.48 -14.56
CA MET A 312 21.33 -17.75 -13.84
C MET A 312 22.58 -18.62 -14.00
N GLY A 313 22.60 -19.76 -13.31
CA GLY A 313 23.71 -20.71 -13.38
C GLY A 313 25.02 -20.16 -12.81
N GLY A 314 26.03 -19.98 -13.65
CA GLY A 314 27.38 -19.58 -13.24
C GLY A 314 28.31 -20.75 -12.92
N TRP A 315 29.46 -20.44 -12.33
CA TRP A 315 30.51 -21.41 -11.97
C TRP A 315 30.66 -21.63 -10.46
N SER A 316 29.71 -21.12 -9.66
CA SER A 316 29.70 -21.36 -8.22
C SER A 316 29.28 -22.80 -7.90
N SER A 317 29.56 -23.26 -6.67
CA SER A 317 29.01 -24.52 -6.16
C SER A 317 27.47 -24.52 -6.09
N GLU A 318 26.84 -23.35 -6.20
CA GLU A 318 25.40 -23.16 -6.12
C GLU A 318 24.72 -23.07 -7.50
N ARG A 319 25.47 -23.31 -8.59
CA ARG A 319 24.99 -23.28 -9.98
C ARG A 319 23.62 -23.93 -10.17
N ALA A 320 23.42 -25.15 -9.64
CA ALA A 320 22.17 -25.88 -9.81
C ALA A 320 20.96 -25.15 -9.20
N VAL A 321 21.17 -24.45 -8.08
CA VAL A 321 20.15 -23.63 -7.41
C VAL A 321 19.87 -22.36 -8.22
N SER A 322 20.92 -21.70 -8.74
CA SER A 322 20.79 -20.54 -9.62
C SER A 322 19.99 -20.85 -10.89
N LEU A 323 20.27 -22.00 -11.54
CA LEU A 323 19.50 -22.44 -12.72
C LEU A 323 18.02 -22.68 -12.40
N LYS A 324 17.74 -23.40 -11.30
CA LYS A 324 16.36 -23.69 -10.89
C LYS A 324 15.59 -22.40 -10.56
N SER A 325 16.21 -21.51 -9.80
CA SER A 325 15.60 -20.23 -9.40
C SER A 325 15.35 -19.35 -10.61
N GLY A 326 16.36 -19.16 -11.46
CA GLY A 326 16.23 -18.35 -12.67
C GLY A 326 15.18 -18.91 -13.64
N ALA A 327 15.03 -20.24 -13.75
CA ALA A 327 14.03 -20.83 -14.66
C ALA A 327 12.60 -20.50 -14.20
N GLY A 328 12.35 -20.57 -12.89
CA GLY A 328 11.06 -20.17 -12.32
C GLY A 328 10.77 -18.68 -12.50
N ILE A 329 11.79 -17.84 -12.37
CA ILE A 329 11.70 -16.39 -12.55
C ILE A 329 11.44 -16.04 -14.01
N ALA A 330 12.18 -16.65 -14.94
CA ALA A 330 12.00 -16.44 -16.38
C ALA A 330 10.56 -16.79 -16.80
N ALA A 331 10.05 -17.97 -16.41
CA ALA A 331 8.68 -18.37 -16.69
C ALA A 331 7.63 -17.45 -16.05
N ALA A 332 7.91 -16.84 -14.89
CA ALA A 332 7.03 -15.86 -14.28
C ALA A 332 7.01 -14.54 -15.07
N LEU A 333 8.16 -14.03 -15.48
CA LEU A 333 8.30 -12.80 -16.26
C LEU A 333 7.69 -12.93 -17.66
N GLU A 334 7.83 -14.09 -18.30
CA GLU A 334 7.18 -14.38 -19.58
C GLU A 334 5.65 -14.38 -19.45
N ARG A 335 5.10 -14.99 -18.39
CA ARG A 335 3.64 -14.94 -18.11
C ARG A 335 3.11 -13.54 -17.84
N LEU A 336 3.97 -12.63 -17.37
CA LEU A 336 3.65 -11.22 -17.18
C LEU A 336 3.77 -10.41 -18.48
N GLY A 337 4.17 -11.04 -19.60
CA GLY A 337 4.19 -10.41 -20.93
C GLY A 337 5.51 -9.73 -21.29
N HIS A 338 6.60 -10.00 -20.57
CA HIS A 338 7.93 -9.45 -20.89
C HIS A 338 8.68 -10.31 -21.92
N ARG A 339 9.58 -9.69 -22.68
CA ARG A 339 10.57 -10.41 -23.50
C ARG A 339 11.68 -10.89 -22.58
N VAL A 340 11.79 -12.18 -22.36
CA VAL A 340 12.78 -12.73 -21.43
C VAL A 340 13.93 -13.40 -22.18
N THR A 341 15.16 -13.22 -21.71
CA THR A 341 16.33 -13.97 -22.18
C THR A 341 17.02 -14.61 -20.97
N PRO A 342 16.81 -15.91 -20.74
CA PRO A 342 17.59 -16.66 -19.76
C PRO A 342 19.05 -16.70 -20.21
N LEU A 343 19.96 -16.30 -19.33
CA LEU A 343 21.39 -16.26 -19.62
C LEU A 343 22.16 -17.00 -18.52
N ASP A 344 22.71 -18.17 -18.87
CA ASP A 344 23.67 -18.86 -18.00
C ASP A 344 24.98 -18.07 -17.97
N MET A 345 25.40 -17.68 -16.77
CA MET A 345 26.51 -16.77 -16.57
C MET A 345 27.85 -17.45 -16.93
N GLY A 346 28.45 -16.95 -18.01
CA GLY A 346 29.81 -17.28 -18.43
C GLY A 346 30.80 -16.16 -18.15
N ARG A 347 32.09 -16.40 -18.40
CA ARG A 347 33.15 -15.36 -18.31
C ARG A 347 32.97 -14.25 -19.34
N ASP A 348 32.18 -14.52 -20.37
CA ASP A 348 31.80 -13.65 -21.47
C ASP A 348 30.49 -12.87 -21.21
N VAL A 349 30.00 -12.86 -19.96
CA VAL A 349 28.70 -12.25 -19.61
C VAL A 349 28.60 -10.78 -20.01
N ALA A 350 29.67 -9.99 -19.86
CA ALA A 350 29.67 -8.58 -20.22
C ALA A 350 29.46 -8.37 -21.73
N GLU A 351 30.13 -9.18 -22.55
CA GLU A 351 29.97 -9.16 -24.01
C GLU A 351 28.54 -9.54 -24.41
N LYS A 352 28.01 -10.62 -23.82
CA LYS A 352 26.64 -11.07 -24.07
C LYS A 352 25.60 -10.03 -23.67
N LEU A 353 25.76 -9.38 -22.50
CA LEU A 353 24.87 -8.32 -22.06
C LEU A 353 24.93 -7.09 -22.98
N ALA A 354 26.12 -6.71 -23.44
CA ALA A 354 26.30 -5.62 -24.39
C ALA A 354 25.65 -5.92 -25.76
N ALA A 355 25.67 -7.18 -26.19
CA ALA A 355 25.00 -7.61 -27.42
C ALA A 355 23.47 -7.67 -27.25
N LEU A 356 22.99 -8.15 -26.11
CA LEU A 356 21.57 -8.30 -25.82
C LEU A 356 20.85 -6.97 -25.58
N LYS A 357 21.55 -5.98 -25.01
CA LYS A 357 21.01 -4.65 -24.65
C LYS A 357 19.69 -4.74 -23.87
N PRO A 358 19.66 -5.46 -22.72
CA PRO A 358 18.44 -5.57 -21.93
C PRO A 358 18.05 -4.23 -21.30
N ASP A 359 16.76 -4.04 -21.07
CA ASP A 359 16.25 -2.91 -20.28
C ASP A 359 16.60 -3.08 -18.80
N VAL A 360 16.62 -4.33 -18.32
CA VAL A 360 16.95 -4.69 -16.94
C VAL A 360 17.50 -6.11 -16.86
N VAL A 361 18.41 -6.34 -15.92
CA VAL A 361 18.92 -7.67 -15.58
C VAL A 361 18.29 -8.15 -14.27
N PHE A 362 17.61 -9.29 -14.33
CA PHE A 362 17.22 -10.00 -13.13
C PHE A 362 18.37 -10.90 -12.66
N ASN A 363 19.01 -10.58 -11.53
CA ASN A 363 20.09 -11.40 -10.99
C ASN A 363 19.50 -12.55 -10.15
N ALA A 364 19.56 -13.78 -10.69
CA ALA A 364 19.12 -15.00 -10.01
C ALA A 364 20.28 -15.94 -9.64
N LEU A 365 21.50 -15.39 -9.54
CA LEU A 365 22.70 -16.11 -9.17
C LEU A 365 22.81 -16.24 -7.65
N HIS A 366 23.10 -17.44 -7.17
CA HIS A 366 23.41 -17.73 -5.76
C HIS A 366 24.92 -17.81 -5.52
N GLY A 367 25.36 -17.29 -4.39
CA GLY A 367 26.76 -17.28 -3.97
C GLY A 367 27.62 -16.31 -4.79
N ALA A 368 28.93 -16.49 -4.75
CA ALA A 368 29.86 -15.72 -5.58
C ALA A 368 29.84 -16.23 -7.03
N PRO A 369 29.66 -15.36 -8.05
CA PRO A 369 29.74 -13.89 -8.00
C PRO A 369 28.38 -13.16 -7.95
N GLY A 370 27.29 -13.87 -7.70
CA GLY A 370 25.92 -13.36 -7.73
C GLY A 370 25.54 -12.46 -6.55
N GLU A 371 26.08 -12.73 -5.37
CA GLU A 371 25.65 -12.10 -4.11
C GLU A 371 26.79 -11.34 -3.40
N ASP A 372 27.99 -11.34 -3.96
CA ASP A 372 29.20 -10.76 -3.35
C ASP A 372 29.50 -9.32 -3.81
N GLY A 373 28.67 -8.76 -4.68
CA GLY A 373 28.85 -7.43 -5.26
C GLY A 373 29.58 -7.42 -6.61
N SER A 374 30.15 -8.54 -7.06
CA SER A 374 30.92 -8.61 -8.30
C SER A 374 30.05 -8.37 -9.54
N VAL A 375 28.94 -9.09 -9.65
CA VAL A 375 28.00 -8.93 -10.78
C VAL A 375 27.29 -7.58 -10.72
N GLN A 376 26.93 -7.13 -9.52
CA GLN A 376 26.33 -5.82 -9.30
C GLN A 376 27.25 -4.71 -9.81
N GLY A 377 28.55 -4.77 -9.45
CA GLY A 377 29.53 -3.79 -9.89
C GLY A 377 29.72 -3.80 -11.40
N LEU A 378 29.73 -4.98 -12.02
CA LEU A 378 29.74 -5.09 -13.48
C LEU A 378 28.53 -4.39 -14.10
N LEU A 379 27.32 -4.65 -13.60
CA LEU A 379 26.08 -4.07 -14.13
C LEU A 379 26.02 -2.55 -13.95
N GLU A 380 26.49 -2.04 -12.80
CA GLU A 380 26.63 -0.59 -12.56
C GLU A 380 27.61 0.06 -13.53
N LEU A 381 28.77 -0.55 -13.78
CA LEU A 381 29.74 -0.05 -14.76
C LEU A 381 29.20 -0.05 -16.19
N MET A 382 28.36 -1.03 -16.52
CA MET A 382 27.69 -1.11 -17.83
C MET A 382 26.47 -0.18 -17.94
N GLY A 383 26.04 0.46 -16.84
CA GLY A 383 24.84 1.30 -16.81
C GLY A 383 23.54 0.52 -17.00
N ILE A 384 23.52 -0.78 -16.67
CA ILE A 384 22.35 -1.65 -16.85
C ILE A 384 21.61 -1.76 -15.49
N PRO A 385 20.31 -1.38 -15.42
CA PRO A 385 19.51 -1.57 -14.22
C PRO A 385 19.41 -3.06 -13.82
N TYR A 386 19.35 -3.37 -12.53
CA TYR A 386 19.30 -4.75 -12.07
C TYR A 386 18.51 -4.98 -10.79
N THR A 387 18.08 -6.23 -10.57
CA THR A 387 17.48 -6.67 -9.30
C THR A 387 18.56 -7.19 -8.37
N HIS A 388 18.86 -6.48 -7.28
CA HIS A 388 19.58 -6.95 -6.09
C HIS A 388 19.77 -5.78 -5.10
N SER A 389 20.45 -6.02 -3.98
CA SER A 389 21.13 -4.94 -3.23
C SER A 389 22.35 -4.42 -3.99
N GLY A 390 22.75 -3.16 -3.76
CA GLY A 390 23.95 -2.56 -4.35
C GLY A 390 25.27 -3.24 -3.99
N VAL A 391 26.37 -2.84 -4.63
CA VAL A 391 27.71 -3.44 -4.47
C VAL A 391 28.14 -3.55 -3.01
N THR A 392 28.16 -2.41 -2.29
CA THR A 392 28.62 -2.35 -0.90
C THR A 392 27.77 -3.22 0.03
N ALA A 393 26.45 -3.17 -0.14
CA ALA A 393 25.54 -3.97 0.68
C ALA A 393 25.75 -5.47 0.46
N SER A 394 25.92 -5.89 -0.81
CA SER A 394 26.17 -7.28 -1.17
C SER A 394 27.51 -7.78 -0.62
N ALA A 395 28.59 -7.01 -0.82
CA ALA A 395 29.92 -7.33 -0.31
C ALA A 395 29.97 -7.44 1.23
N VAL A 396 29.25 -6.57 1.95
CA VAL A 396 29.15 -6.65 3.41
C VAL A 396 28.30 -7.84 3.84
N ALA A 397 27.17 -8.07 3.19
CA ALA A 397 26.19 -9.10 3.56
C ALA A 397 26.74 -10.53 3.42
N ILE A 398 27.57 -10.77 2.41
CA ILE A 398 28.17 -12.10 2.21
C ILE A 398 29.25 -12.40 3.27
N ASP A 399 29.94 -11.38 3.78
CA ASP A 399 30.89 -11.52 4.88
C ASP A 399 30.17 -11.45 6.23
N LYS A 400 30.04 -12.61 6.87
CA LYS A 400 29.38 -12.76 8.19
C LYS A 400 30.01 -11.89 9.29
N GLN A 401 31.30 -11.62 9.24
CA GLN A 401 31.99 -10.81 10.26
C GLN A 401 31.76 -9.33 10.01
N MET A 402 31.89 -8.86 8.77
CA MET A 402 31.58 -7.48 8.42
C MET A 402 30.10 -7.17 8.67
N THR A 403 29.18 -8.06 8.26
CA THR A 403 27.76 -7.95 8.56
C THR A 403 27.51 -7.77 10.06
N LYS A 404 28.11 -8.62 10.91
CA LYS A 404 27.97 -8.51 12.37
C LYS A 404 28.53 -7.20 12.91
N ALA A 405 29.68 -6.74 12.41
CA ALA A 405 30.30 -5.50 12.85
C ALA A 405 29.39 -4.30 12.53
N VAL A 406 28.88 -4.22 11.30
CA VAL A 406 27.97 -3.15 10.85
C VAL A 406 26.67 -3.17 11.66
N LEU A 407 26.03 -4.33 11.81
CA LEU A 407 24.74 -4.42 12.51
C LEU A 407 24.88 -4.17 14.02
N ARG A 408 25.98 -4.60 14.65
CA ARG A 408 26.25 -4.27 16.07
C ARG A 408 26.48 -2.78 16.28
N ALA A 409 27.21 -2.12 15.39
CA ALA A 409 27.40 -0.66 15.45
C ALA A 409 26.06 0.08 15.33
N ALA A 410 25.10 -0.48 14.60
CA ALA A 410 23.72 0.03 14.52
C ALA A 410 22.81 -0.39 15.71
N GLY A 411 23.36 -1.00 16.76
CA GLY A 411 22.61 -1.40 17.96
C GLY A 411 21.83 -2.72 17.82
N ILE A 412 22.00 -3.46 16.72
CA ILE A 412 21.31 -4.74 16.51
C ILE A 412 22.05 -5.84 17.26
N ARG A 413 21.31 -6.53 18.14
CA ARG A 413 21.85 -7.66 18.93
C ARG A 413 22.17 -8.83 18.02
N MET A 414 23.44 -9.24 18.02
CA MET A 414 23.96 -10.33 17.20
C MET A 414 24.60 -11.44 18.05
N PRO A 415 24.37 -12.72 17.70
CA PRO A 415 24.96 -13.83 18.43
C PRO A 415 26.48 -13.78 18.39
N GLU A 416 27.09 -14.03 19.55
CA GLU A 416 28.53 -14.20 19.67
C GLU A 416 29.02 -15.37 18.82
N GLY A 417 30.27 -15.29 18.40
CA GLY A 417 30.93 -16.30 17.62
C GLY A 417 32.42 -16.01 17.58
N ARG A 418 33.19 -16.98 17.09
CA ARG A 418 34.63 -16.86 16.94
C ARG A 418 35.04 -17.27 15.54
N ILE A 419 36.07 -16.62 15.01
CA ILE A 419 36.74 -17.04 13.79
C ILE A 419 37.78 -18.09 14.20
N VAL A 420 37.82 -19.19 13.45
CA VAL A 420 38.82 -20.25 13.63
C VAL A 420 39.46 -20.55 12.29
N ARG A 421 40.68 -21.09 12.31
CA ARG A 421 41.32 -21.57 11.08
C ARG A 421 40.63 -22.87 10.66
N SER A 422 40.39 -23.04 9.36
CA SER A 422 39.65 -24.20 8.84
C SER A 422 40.32 -25.54 9.19
N ASP A 423 41.65 -25.57 9.27
CA ASP A 423 42.44 -26.74 9.69
C ASP A 423 42.09 -27.23 11.10
N THR A 424 41.72 -26.33 12.02
CA THR A 424 41.37 -26.68 13.40
C THR A 424 40.01 -27.37 13.54
N LEU A 425 39.13 -27.28 12.53
CA LEU A 425 37.79 -27.87 12.58
C LEU A 425 37.80 -29.40 12.60
N PHE A 426 38.89 -30.03 12.11
CA PHE A 426 39.04 -31.49 12.14
C PHE A 426 39.48 -32.01 13.52
N ALA A 427 40.06 -31.15 14.36
CA ALA A 427 40.59 -31.54 15.66
C ALA A 427 39.53 -31.50 16.77
N ALA A 428 38.67 -30.47 16.75
CA ALA A 428 37.60 -30.31 17.73
C ALA A 428 36.53 -29.34 17.21
N ASP A 429 35.32 -29.45 17.77
CA ASP A 429 34.27 -28.48 17.48
C ASP A 429 34.66 -27.07 17.96
N PRO A 430 34.50 -26.04 17.11
CA PRO A 430 34.96 -24.69 17.43
C PRO A 430 34.14 -24.03 18.55
N LEU A 431 32.92 -24.51 18.76
CA LEU A 431 32.04 -24.11 19.84
C LEU A 431 31.73 -25.33 20.70
N PRO A 432 31.67 -25.18 22.03
CA PRO A 432 31.28 -26.27 22.90
C PRO A 432 29.90 -26.78 22.49
N ARG A 433 29.77 -28.09 22.30
CA ARG A 433 28.46 -28.71 22.11
C ARG A 433 27.59 -28.31 23.28
N LEU A 434 26.42 -27.73 22.99
CA LEU A 434 25.41 -27.48 24.00
C LEU A 434 25.08 -28.83 24.65
N CYS A 435 25.64 -29.10 25.82
CA CYS A 435 25.27 -30.27 26.61
C CYS A 435 23.78 -30.16 26.87
N ALA A 436 23.00 -31.11 26.35
CA ALA A 436 21.55 -31.18 26.48
C ALA A 436 21.07 -31.07 27.96
N GLU A 437 21.94 -31.40 28.92
CA GLU A 437 21.66 -31.28 30.35
C GLU A 437 21.55 -29.83 30.86
N ALA A 438 22.34 -28.90 30.31
CA ALA A 438 22.35 -27.51 30.79
C ALA A 438 21.11 -26.71 30.34
N GLN A 439 20.60 -27.01 29.14
CA GLN A 439 19.34 -26.44 28.65
C GLN A 439 18.12 -27.07 29.32
N CYS A 440 18.11 -28.39 29.60
CA CYS A 440 17.04 -29.02 30.39
C CYS A 440 16.92 -28.40 31.78
N ARG A 441 18.03 -28.22 32.51
CA ARG A 441 18.01 -27.61 33.85
C ARG A 441 17.59 -26.14 33.85
N ARG A 442 17.90 -25.37 32.80
CA ARG A 442 17.43 -23.97 32.64
C ARG A 442 15.93 -23.89 32.33
N PHE A 443 15.39 -24.85 31.57
CA PHE A 443 13.97 -24.93 31.28
C PHE A 443 13.16 -25.36 32.52
N GLU A 444 13.71 -26.27 33.34
CA GLU A 444 13.11 -26.69 34.61
C GLU A 444 13.13 -25.60 35.68
N ARG A 445 14.22 -24.82 35.80
CA ARG A 445 14.27 -23.66 36.72
C ARG A 445 13.24 -22.58 36.37
N ARG A 446 12.98 -22.33 35.08
CA ARG A 446 11.92 -21.39 34.65
C ARG A 446 10.50 -21.91 34.90
N ARG A 447 10.28 -23.24 34.95
CA ARG A 447 9.01 -23.82 35.43
C ARG A 447 8.83 -23.71 36.94
N GLY A 448 9.91 -23.73 37.72
CA GLY A 448 9.89 -23.55 39.17
C GLY A 448 9.44 -22.15 39.61
N ASP A 449 9.88 -21.11 38.91
CA ASP A 449 9.54 -19.71 39.26
C ASP A 449 8.12 -19.30 38.81
N HIS A 450 7.60 -19.87 37.72
CA HIS A 450 6.19 -19.66 37.33
C HIS A 450 5.18 -20.39 38.24
N HIS A 451 5.61 -21.36 39.05
CA HIS A 451 4.74 -22.02 40.02
C HIS A 451 4.68 -21.36 41.41
N ARG A 452 5.57 -20.40 41.72
CA ARG A 452 5.47 -19.62 42.98
C ARG A 452 4.74 -18.28 42.84
N GLY A 453 4.48 -17.81 41.61
CA GLY A 453 3.77 -16.54 41.35
C GLY A 453 2.25 -16.64 41.18
N LEU A 454 1.67 -17.85 41.13
CA LEU A 454 0.26 -18.07 40.78
C LEU A 454 -0.58 -18.72 41.90
N GLN A 455 -0.04 -18.89 43.11
CA GLN A 455 -0.78 -19.43 44.27
C GLN A 455 -1.46 -18.36 45.14
N ARG A 456 -2.00 -17.29 44.56
CA ARG A 456 -3.01 -16.48 45.26
C ARG A 456 -4.16 -16.16 44.31
N ARG A 457 -5.34 -16.69 44.69
CA ARG A 457 -6.69 -16.45 44.16
C ARG A 457 -7.15 -17.34 43.00
N LYS A 458 -7.80 -18.47 43.32
CA LYS A 458 -9.27 -18.66 43.20
C LYS A 458 -9.70 -20.11 43.56
N PRO A 459 -10.97 -20.32 43.96
CA PRO A 459 -11.48 -21.57 44.55
C PRO A 459 -11.92 -22.63 43.51
N ASP A 460 -12.16 -23.84 44.03
CA ASP A 460 -12.36 -25.14 43.34
C ASP A 460 -13.53 -25.26 42.33
N PRO A 461 -13.47 -26.24 41.39
CA PRO A 461 -14.40 -26.45 40.28
C PRO A 461 -15.43 -27.59 40.53
N PRO A 462 -16.38 -27.83 39.59
CA PRO A 462 -16.24 -29.07 38.82
C PRO A 462 -16.70 -29.03 37.35
N ARG A 463 -16.23 -30.04 36.60
CA ARG A 463 -16.72 -30.58 35.30
C ARG A 463 -16.01 -30.13 34.00
N ARG A 464 -14.80 -30.64 33.74
CA ARG A 464 -14.32 -30.99 32.36
C ARG A 464 -13.36 -32.18 32.34
N ARG A 465 -13.67 -33.23 33.11
CA ARG A 465 -12.96 -34.52 33.07
C ARG A 465 -13.73 -35.52 32.20
N ARG A 466 -13.92 -35.22 30.90
CA ARG A 466 -14.55 -36.15 29.94
C ARG A 466 -14.17 -35.98 28.45
N ALA A 467 -13.31 -35.03 28.07
CA ALA A 467 -12.96 -34.80 26.66
C ALA A 467 -11.55 -35.26 26.23
N LEU A 468 -10.62 -35.49 27.17
CA LEU A 468 -9.21 -35.79 26.82
C LEU A 468 -8.84 -37.29 26.81
N GLU A 469 -9.75 -38.20 27.15
CA GLU A 469 -9.49 -39.65 27.13
C GLU A 469 -9.77 -40.33 25.78
N ARG A 470 -10.28 -39.61 24.76
CA ARG A 470 -10.61 -40.19 23.45
C ARG A 470 -9.54 -40.05 22.35
N LEU A 471 -8.45 -39.31 22.58
CA LEU A 471 -7.41 -39.07 21.55
C LEU A 471 -6.08 -39.81 21.78
N ARG A 472 -5.95 -40.61 22.84
CA ARG A 472 -4.70 -41.32 23.20
C ARG A 472 -4.65 -42.81 22.82
N ARG A 473 -5.61 -43.34 22.04
CA ARG A 473 -5.69 -44.80 21.78
C ARG A 473 -5.49 -45.28 20.33
N THR A 474 -5.03 -44.46 19.39
CA THR A 474 -4.96 -44.92 17.97
C THR A 474 -3.72 -44.53 17.18
N ALA A 475 -2.53 -44.53 17.80
CA ALA A 475 -1.27 -44.40 17.06
C ALA A 475 -0.11 -45.10 17.80
N CYS A 476 -0.14 -46.43 17.86
CA CYS A 476 1.05 -47.24 18.10
C CYS A 476 0.78 -48.70 17.71
N ARG A 477 1.78 -49.37 17.09
CA ARG A 477 1.76 -50.64 16.32
C ARG A 477 1.54 -50.37 14.83
N THR A 478 2.46 -50.64 13.89
CA THR A 478 3.47 -51.71 13.88
C THR A 478 4.51 -51.43 12.77
N VAL A 479 5.80 -51.65 13.05
CA VAL A 479 6.86 -51.90 12.05
C VAL A 479 7.56 -53.19 12.51
N HIS A 480 7.56 -54.25 11.69
CA HIS A 480 8.71 -55.12 11.37
C HIS A 480 8.32 -56.36 10.54
N SER A 481 9.14 -56.62 9.50
CA SER A 481 9.40 -57.87 8.74
C SER A 481 8.23 -58.55 8.00
N GLY A 482 8.33 -59.05 6.77
CA GLY A 482 9.43 -59.27 5.83
C GLY A 482 9.07 -60.46 4.90
N ALA A 483 9.46 -60.36 3.62
CA ALA A 483 9.59 -61.43 2.60
C ALA A 483 8.34 -62.17 2.04
N GLY A 484 8.23 -62.16 0.70
CA GLY A 484 8.14 -63.43 -0.06
C GLY A 484 6.98 -63.66 -1.06
N VAL A 485 7.31 -63.57 -2.35
CA VAL A 485 7.03 -64.55 -3.44
C VAL A 485 5.66 -64.60 -4.20
N ASP A 486 5.83 -64.51 -5.54
CA ASP A 486 5.14 -65.08 -6.72
C ASP A 486 3.82 -64.58 -7.37
N ARG A 487 4.01 -64.13 -8.63
CA ARG A 487 3.49 -64.60 -9.95
C ARG A 487 2.03 -65.11 -10.10
N HIS A 488 1.30 -64.48 -11.03
CA HIS A 488 0.72 -65.02 -12.29
C HIS A 488 -0.46 -64.13 -12.76
N ARG A 489 -0.45 -63.49 -13.95
CA ARG A 489 -0.81 -63.98 -15.32
C ARG A 489 -2.20 -64.65 -15.44
N ALA A 490 -3.14 -64.01 -16.14
CA ALA A 490 -4.10 -64.57 -17.12
C ALA A 490 -5.04 -63.44 -17.62
N ARG A 491 -5.00 -63.00 -18.89
CA ARG A 491 -5.57 -63.56 -20.15
C ARG A 491 -7.08 -63.26 -20.36
N ARG A 492 -7.36 -62.63 -21.51
CA ARG A 492 -8.67 -62.43 -22.21
C ARG A 492 -9.29 -63.78 -22.66
N PRO A 493 -10.55 -63.83 -23.15
CA PRO A 493 -10.87 -63.61 -24.58
C PRO A 493 -12.20 -62.83 -24.83
N GLY A 494 -12.35 -62.01 -25.89
CA GLY A 494 -13.02 -62.32 -27.18
C GLY A 494 -14.50 -61.85 -27.18
N ALA A 495 -15.18 -61.29 -28.19
CA ALA A 495 -14.94 -61.13 -29.62
C ALA A 495 -16.00 -60.19 -30.29
N ARG A 496 -15.64 -59.63 -31.47
CA ARG A 496 -16.45 -59.32 -32.70
C ARG A 496 -17.37 -58.09 -32.84
N GLY A 497 -17.22 -57.46 -34.02
CA GLY A 497 -18.15 -56.55 -34.74
C GLY A 497 -17.50 -55.21 -35.09
N ASP A 498 -16.64 -55.06 -36.10
CA ASP A 498 -16.82 -54.98 -37.58
C ASP A 498 -17.39 -53.64 -38.12
N ARG A 499 -16.67 -53.09 -39.13
CA ARG A 499 -16.99 -52.02 -40.11
C ARG A 499 -16.97 -50.57 -39.60
N THR A 500 -16.41 -49.55 -40.25
CA THR A 500 -15.85 -49.27 -41.60
C THR A 500 -15.25 -47.85 -41.45
N GLY A 501 -14.03 -47.52 -41.88
CA GLY A 501 -13.68 -47.14 -43.26
C GLY A 501 -12.94 -45.79 -43.26
N ALA A 502 -11.94 -45.64 -44.15
CA ALA A 502 -11.21 -44.42 -44.55
C ALA A 502 -10.34 -43.73 -43.47
N GLU A 503 -9.12 -43.22 -43.70
CA GLU A 503 -8.31 -43.01 -44.89
C GLU A 503 -6.85 -42.71 -44.45
N GLU A 504 -5.91 -43.32 -45.18
CA GLU A 504 -4.56 -42.93 -45.57
C GLU A 504 -3.70 -41.82 -44.89
N ARG A 505 -2.44 -42.25 -44.62
CA ARG A 505 -1.11 -41.60 -44.91
C ARG A 505 -0.77 -40.28 -44.19
N LEU A 506 0.47 -39.91 -43.83
CA LEU A 506 1.86 -40.38 -43.94
C LEU A 506 2.62 -39.54 -42.87
N LEU A 507 3.33 -40.10 -41.88
CA LEU A 507 4.79 -40.33 -41.83
C LEU A 507 5.74 -39.22 -42.37
N ARG A 508 6.71 -38.87 -41.49
CA ARG A 508 8.02 -38.18 -41.65
C ARG A 508 7.97 -36.66 -41.44
N LEU A 509 8.84 -36.05 -40.64
CA LEU A 509 9.98 -36.50 -39.81
C LEU A 509 10.18 -35.45 -38.72
#